data_AF-A0A354ID87-F1
#
_entry.id   AF-A0A354ID87-F1
#
_cell.length_a   1.000
_cell.length_b   1.000
_cell.length_c   1.000
_cell.angle_alpha   90.00
_cell.angle_beta   90.00
_cell.angle_gamma   90.00
#
_symmetry.space_group_name_H-M   'P 1'
#
loop_
_entity.id
_entity.type
_entity.pdbx_description
1 polymer ?
#
loop_
_entity_poly.entity_id
_entity_poly.type
_entity_poly.pdbx_seq_one_letter_code
_entity_poly.pdbx_strand_id
1 'polypeptide(L)'
;MAEKKLNGTVIVTYRCNARCSMCNRYKAPSKPEEEISIETIKKLPKMYFTNITGGEPFIRTDLKDIVRELYKKSDRIVISTNGFFTDRIVELCREFPQIGIRISIEGLEQTNNEIRGLQDGYNRGYMTLKKLREMGMKDVGFGMTVQDKNAPDLVPLYKISDEMGMEFATASLHNSFYFVESKNIIYDRPMVAKNFEDLVNELLRSNSPKKWFRAYFNHGLINYIYGQKRLLPCDMSFDTFFIDPYGDVMP
;
A
#
# COMPACT_ATOMS: atom_id res chain seq x y z
N MET A 1 -12.72 27.64 12.63
CA MET A 1 -11.87 27.06 11.57
C MET A 1 -12.15 25.58 11.54
N ALA A 2 -12.43 24.98 10.38
CA ALA A 2 -12.57 23.53 10.30
C ALA A 2 -11.25 22.87 10.73
N GLU A 3 -11.31 21.86 11.59
CA GLU A 3 -10.14 21.09 12.01
C GLU A 3 -9.49 20.48 10.75
N LYS A 4 -8.24 20.85 10.46
CA LYS A 4 -7.52 20.31 9.30
C LYS A 4 -7.36 18.80 9.52
N LYS A 5 -7.83 18.00 8.57
CA LYS A 5 -7.69 16.54 8.60
C LYS A 5 -6.24 16.18 8.26
N LEU A 6 -5.47 15.80 9.27
CA LEU A 6 -4.08 15.36 9.10
C LEU A 6 -4.04 13.85 8.84
N ASN A 7 -3.25 13.42 7.85
CA ASN A 7 -2.98 12.01 7.59
C ASN A 7 -1.53 11.68 7.97
N GLY A 8 -1.28 10.45 8.43
CA GLY A 8 0.06 10.00 8.79
C GLY A 8 0.41 8.68 8.13
N THR A 9 1.61 8.58 7.58
CA THR A 9 2.22 7.29 7.23
C THR A 9 3.28 6.96 8.27
N VAL A 10 3.02 5.92 9.06
CA VAL A 10 3.90 5.47 10.14
C VAL A 10 4.69 4.27 9.65
N ILE A 11 5.97 4.48 9.40
CA ILE A 11 6.91 3.46 8.95
C ILE A 11 7.53 2.83 10.22
N VAL A 12 7.09 1.63 10.58
CA VAL A 12 7.44 1.05 11.89
C VAL A 12 8.79 0.33 11.92
N THR A 13 9.31 -0.03 10.74
CA THR A 13 10.58 -0.73 10.53
C THR A 13 11.08 -0.52 9.11
N TYR A 14 12.38 -0.71 8.86
CA TYR A 14 12.95 -0.86 7.52
C TYR A 14 13.39 -2.29 7.21
N ARG A 15 13.20 -3.23 8.14
CA ARG A 15 13.44 -4.66 7.92
C ARG A 15 12.36 -5.22 7.01
N CYS A 16 12.73 -6.03 6.02
CA CYS A 16 11.78 -6.66 5.09
C CYS A 16 12.26 -8.05 4.68
N ASN A 17 11.32 -8.99 4.51
CA ASN A 17 11.57 -10.33 4.00
C ASN A 17 11.60 -10.38 2.46
N ALA A 18 11.02 -9.39 1.79
CA ALA A 18 11.03 -9.27 0.33
C ALA A 18 12.29 -8.54 -0.18
N ARG A 19 12.68 -8.83 -1.42
CA ARG A 19 13.85 -8.22 -2.10
C ARG A 19 13.42 -7.60 -3.42
N CYS A 20 12.47 -6.66 -3.34
CA CYS A 20 11.79 -6.13 -4.50
C CYS A 20 12.75 -5.45 -5.49
N SER A 21 12.50 -5.59 -6.80
CA SER A 21 13.30 -4.91 -7.83
C SER A 21 13.12 -3.39 -7.84
N MET A 22 12.00 -2.89 -7.29
CA MET A 22 11.61 -1.48 -7.26
C MET A 22 11.90 -0.78 -5.91
N CYS A 23 12.43 -1.51 -4.93
CA CYS A 23 12.68 -1.01 -3.57
C CYS A 23 13.95 -1.64 -2.99
N ASN A 24 14.93 -0.80 -2.67
CA ASN A 24 16.20 -1.22 -2.09
C ASN A 24 16.24 -1.10 -0.56
N ARG A 25 15.13 -0.76 0.10
CA ARG A 25 15.11 -0.55 1.56
C ARG A 25 15.65 -1.75 2.35
N TYR A 26 15.44 -2.97 1.85
CA TYR A 26 15.97 -4.21 2.45
C TYR A 26 17.50 -4.28 2.49
N LYS A 27 18.22 -3.49 1.68
CA LYS A 27 19.68 -3.42 1.66
C LYS A 27 20.25 -2.60 2.84
N ALA A 28 19.43 -1.76 3.46
CA ALA A 28 19.77 -0.95 4.62
C ALA A 28 18.67 -1.05 5.69
N PRO A 29 18.52 -2.24 6.31
CA PRO A 29 17.51 -2.47 7.34
C PRO A 29 17.82 -1.65 8.59
N SER A 30 16.77 -1.21 9.30
CA SER A 30 16.86 -0.68 10.65
C SER A 30 17.22 -1.80 11.64
N LYS A 31 17.77 -1.42 12.80
CA LYS A 31 17.89 -2.35 13.93
C LYS A 31 16.68 -2.24 14.86
N PRO A 32 16.21 -3.33 15.49
CA PRO A 32 15.06 -3.31 16.40
C PRO A 32 15.12 -2.22 17.48
N GLU A 33 16.30 -1.99 18.05
CA GLU A 33 16.53 -1.00 19.11
C GLU A 33 16.51 0.46 18.64
N GLU A 34 16.60 0.69 17.32
CA GLU A 34 16.54 2.00 16.69
C GLU A 34 15.13 2.33 16.17
N GLU A 35 14.22 1.34 16.15
CA GLU A 35 12.88 1.48 15.60
C GLU A 35 11.93 2.23 16.53
N ILE A 36 10.93 2.87 15.92
CA ILE A 36 10.04 3.80 16.59
C ILE A 36 9.38 3.14 17.80
N SER A 37 9.54 3.80 18.95
CA SER A 37 9.00 3.32 20.21
C SER A 37 7.52 3.69 20.37
N ILE A 38 6.83 2.95 21.23
CA ILE A 38 5.47 3.29 21.67
C ILE A 38 5.41 4.71 22.27
N GLU A 39 6.44 5.13 23.01
CA GLU A 39 6.51 6.49 23.58
C GLU A 39 6.60 7.57 22.49
N THR A 40 7.24 7.28 21.36
CA THR A 40 7.23 8.18 20.20
C THR A 40 5.85 8.21 19.55
N ILE A 41 5.19 7.07 19.37
CA ILE A 41 3.82 6.99 18.82
C ILE A 41 2.81 7.79 19.67
N LYS A 42 2.93 7.76 21.00
CA LYS A 42 2.08 8.55 21.92
C LYS A 42 2.17 10.06 21.68
N LYS A 43 3.32 10.55 21.18
CA LYS A 43 3.55 11.97 20.88
C LYS A 43 2.92 12.40 19.54
N LEU A 44 2.48 11.46 18.71
CA LEU A 44 1.84 11.80 17.44
C LEU A 44 0.54 12.61 17.65
N PRO A 45 0.25 13.55 16.74
CA PRO A 45 -1.00 14.31 16.76
C PRO A 45 -2.20 13.41 16.46
N LYS A 46 -3.41 13.95 16.65
CA LYS A 46 -4.61 13.31 16.10
C LYS A 46 -4.55 13.33 14.58
N MET A 47 -5.00 12.24 13.97
CA MET A 47 -4.99 11.99 12.54
C MET A 47 -6.37 11.51 12.10
N TYR A 48 -6.79 11.95 10.92
CA TYR A 48 -7.98 11.40 10.27
C TYR A 48 -7.71 10.01 9.68
N PHE A 49 -6.50 9.79 9.16
CA PHE A 49 -6.11 8.53 8.55
C PHE A 49 -4.66 8.20 8.87
N THR A 50 -4.39 6.93 9.19
CA THR A 50 -3.03 6.42 9.37
C THR A 50 -2.79 5.20 8.50
N ASN A 51 -1.75 5.25 7.68
CA ASN A 51 -1.20 4.06 7.02
C ASN A 51 -0.01 3.55 7.83
N ILE A 52 -0.09 2.34 8.36
CA ILE A 52 1.04 1.65 8.97
C ILE A 52 1.75 0.85 7.88
N THR A 53 3.05 1.07 7.76
CA THR A 53 3.89 0.39 6.77
C THR A 53 5.31 0.24 7.30
N GLY A 54 6.28 -0.01 6.43
CA GLY A 54 7.69 -0.02 6.76
C GLY A 54 8.29 -1.40 6.58
N GLY A 55 9.31 -1.48 5.70
CA GLY A 55 9.87 -2.74 5.23
C GLY A 55 8.75 -3.75 5.03
N GLU A 56 8.68 -4.74 5.92
CA GLU A 56 7.46 -5.48 6.20
C GLU A 56 7.01 -5.28 7.67
N PRO A 57 5.87 -4.62 7.95
CA PRO A 57 5.46 -4.30 9.31
C PRO A 57 5.27 -5.54 10.20
N PHE A 58 4.82 -6.67 9.63
CA PHE A 58 4.60 -7.91 10.37
C PHE A 58 5.89 -8.65 10.80
N ILE A 59 7.07 -8.09 10.49
CA ILE A 59 8.34 -8.50 11.12
C ILE A 59 8.38 -8.07 12.59
N ARG A 60 7.78 -6.93 12.94
CA ARG A 60 7.70 -6.47 14.34
C ARG A 60 6.73 -7.32 15.16
N THR A 61 7.21 -7.79 16.30
CA THR A 61 6.44 -8.63 17.22
C THR A 61 5.48 -7.83 18.10
N ASP A 62 5.73 -6.53 18.27
CA ASP A 62 4.94 -5.59 19.07
C ASP A 62 3.99 -4.72 18.21
N LEU A 63 3.78 -5.10 16.94
CA LEU A 63 2.92 -4.35 16.02
C LEU A 63 1.50 -4.11 16.58
N LYS A 64 0.96 -5.07 17.35
CA LYS A 64 -0.35 -4.94 18.00
C LYS A 64 -0.38 -3.79 19.00
N ASP A 65 0.71 -3.57 19.75
CA ASP A 65 0.80 -2.48 20.71
C ASP A 65 0.87 -1.14 19.99
N ILE A 66 1.58 -1.07 18.86
CA ILE A 66 1.63 0.12 17.99
C ILE A 66 0.24 0.45 17.46
N VAL A 67 -0.48 -0.55 16.94
CA VAL A 67 -1.87 -0.39 16.45
C VAL A 67 -2.78 0.12 17.56
N ARG A 68 -2.68 -0.44 18.77
CA ARG A 68 -3.50 -0.03 19.93
C ARG A 68 -3.29 1.44 20.31
N GLU A 69 -2.06 1.92 20.26
CA GLU A 69 -1.76 3.33 20.53
C GLU A 69 -2.20 4.24 19.39
N LEU A 70 -2.02 3.83 18.13
CA LEU A 70 -2.47 4.59 16.98
C LEU A 70 -4.00 4.72 16.92
N TYR A 71 -4.76 3.73 17.38
CA TYR A 71 -6.22 3.83 17.47
C TYR A 71 -6.71 4.94 18.40
N LYS A 72 -5.88 5.37 19.37
CA LYS A 72 -6.20 6.52 20.24
C LYS A 72 -5.99 7.87 19.53
N LYS A 73 -5.31 7.85 18.39
CA LYS A 73 -4.86 9.01 17.64
C LYS A 73 -5.51 9.11 16.26
N SER A 74 -5.96 8.00 15.69
CA SER A 74 -6.37 7.90 14.30
C SER A 74 -7.81 7.43 14.16
N ASP A 75 -8.62 8.14 13.36
CA ASP A 75 -10.01 7.73 13.08
C ASP A 75 -10.05 6.45 12.22
N ARG A 76 -9.04 6.25 11.37
CA ARG A 76 -8.95 5.08 10.48
C ARG A 76 -7.51 4.63 10.28
N ILE A 77 -7.28 3.34 10.46
CA ILE A 77 -5.97 2.72 10.25
C ILE A 77 -6.03 1.71 9.10
N VAL A 78 -5.05 1.76 8.21
CA VAL A 78 -4.78 0.73 7.19
C VAL A 78 -3.35 0.24 7.35
N ILE A 79 -3.11 -1.07 7.27
CA ILE A 79 -1.76 -1.65 7.21
C ILE A 79 -1.45 -2.06 5.77
N SER A 80 -0.33 -1.57 5.25
CA SER A 80 0.24 -2.00 3.98
C SER A 80 1.29 -3.09 4.23
N THR A 81 1.07 -4.30 3.71
CA THR A 81 1.92 -5.49 3.94
C THR A 81 2.07 -6.30 2.65
N ASN A 82 3.15 -7.06 2.50
CA ASN A 82 3.30 -8.05 1.43
C ASN A 82 2.44 -9.32 1.65
N GLY A 83 1.80 -9.46 2.82
CA GLY A 83 0.87 -10.57 3.09
C GLY A 83 1.54 -11.91 3.43
N PHE A 84 2.86 -11.96 3.59
CA PHE A 84 3.59 -13.20 3.81
C PHE A 84 3.31 -13.86 5.16
N PHE A 85 3.13 -13.05 6.21
CA PHE A 85 2.94 -13.52 7.59
C PHE A 85 1.46 -13.76 7.92
N THR A 86 0.78 -14.62 7.15
CA THR A 86 -0.68 -14.86 7.23
C THR A 86 -1.22 -14.99 8.66
N ASP A 87 -0.59 -15.82 9.50
CA ASP A 87 -1.11 -16.07 10.85
C ASP A 87 -0.99 -14.85 11.76
N ARG A 88 0.09 -14.08 11.66
CA ARG A 88 0.25 -12.81 12.41
C ARG A 88 -0.76 -11.77 11.94
N ILE A 89 -1.01 -11.70 10.64
CA ILE A 89 -1.99 -10.78 10.04
C ILE A 89 -3.39 -11.12 10.55
N VAL A 90 -3.77 -12.39 10.48
CA VAL A 90 -5.06 -12.90 10.98
C VAL A 90 -5.22 -12.63 12.47
N GLU A 91 -4.20 -12.91 13.27
CA GLU A 91 -4.24 -12.69 14.71
C GLU A 91 -4.43 -11.20 15.06
N LEU A 92 -3.71 -10.31 14.36
CA LEU A 92 -3.89 -8.86 14.51
C LEU A 92 -5.31 -8.43 14.12
N CYS A 93 -5.86 -8.95 13.02
CA CYS A 93 -7.20 -8.57 12.55
C CYS A 93 -8.32 -9.11 13.44
N ARG A 94 -8.12 -10.23 14.16
CA ARG A 94 -9.07 -10.70 15.18
C ARG A 94 -9.17 -9.73 16.34
N GLU A 95 -8.05 -9.13 16.73
CA GLU A 95 -8.00 -8.13 17.80
C GLU A 95 -8.53 -6.77 17.32
N PHE A 96 -8.24 -6.41 16.07
CA PHE A 96 -8.63 -5.13 15.46
C PHE A 96 -9.49 -5.34 14.19
N PRO A 97 -10.76 -5.78 14.32
CA PRO A 97 -11.59 -6.16 13.17
C PRO A 97 -11.97 -4.99 12.24
N GLN A 98 -11.79 -3.75 12.70
CA GLN A 98 -12.04 -2.53 11.92
C GLN A 98 -10.81 -2.03 11.15
N ILE A 99 -9.65 -2.67 11.32
CA ILE A 99 -8.43 -2.24 10.63
C ILE A 99 -8.53 -2.58 9.15
N GLY A 100 -7.99 -1.70 8.30
CA GLY A 100 -7.86 -2.00 6.89
C GLY A 100 -6.57 -2.76 6.59
N ILE A 101 -6.59 -3.71 5.65
CA ILE A 101 -5.38 -4.44 5.21
C ILE A 101 -5.21 -4.33 3.70
N ARG A 102 -4.07 -3.82 3.24
CA ARG A 102 -3.70 -3.72 1.82
C ARG A 102 -2.54 -4.63 1.55
N ILE A 103 -2.81 -5.73 0.84
CA ILE A 103 -1.80 -6.71 0.46
C ILE A 103 -1.23 -6.35 -0.90
N SER A 104 0.06 -6.14 -0.87
CA SER A 104 0.89 -5.72 -1.96
C SER A 104 1.12 -6.89 -2.94
N ILE A 105 0.40 -6.89 -4.08
CA ILE A 105 0.47 -7.91 -5.14
C ILE A 105 0.69 -7.19 -6.48
N GLU A 106 1.83 -7.46 -7.10
CA GLU A 106 2.36 -6.69 -8.24
C GLU A 106 2.01 -7.26 -9.60
N GLY A 107 1.07 -8.19 -9.69
CA GLY A 107 0.68 -8.86 -10.92
C GLY A 107 0.20 -10.28 -10.64
N LEU A 108 0.11 -11.09 -11.69
CA LEU A 108 -0.11 -12.52 -11.56
C LEU A 108 1.12 -13.20 -10.95
N GLU A 109 1.01 -14.50 -10.64
CA GLU A 109 1.97 -15.22 -9.80
C GLU A 109 3.44 -15.01 -10.19
N GLN A 110 3.78 -15.26 -11.46
CA GLN A 110 5.14 -15.12 -11.96
C GLN A 110 5.64 -13.68 -11.81
N THR A 111 4.92 -12.71 -12.38
CA THR A 111 5.26 -11.29 -12.37
C THR A 111 5.41 -10.75 -10.95
N ASN A 112 4.50 -11.11 -10.04
CA ASN A 112 4.58 -10.69 -8.66
C ASN A 112 5.82 -11.24 -7.96
N ASN A 113 6.08 -12.55 -8.09
CA ASN A 113 7.22 -13.19 -7.42
C ASN A 113 8.56 -12.63 -7.93
N GLU A 114 8.65 -12.34 -9.23
CA GLU A 114 9.81 -11.68 -9.83
C GLU A 114 10.01 -10.25 -9.32
N ILE A 115 8.97 -9.41 -9.35
CA ILE A 115 9.06 -8.01 -8.90
C ILE A 115 9.35 -7.92 -7.40
N ARG A 116 8.72 -8.78 -6.59
CA ARG A 116 8.89 -8.77 -5.13
C ARG A 116 10.16 -9.47 -4.66
N GLY A 117 10.81 -10.27 -5.51
CA GLY A 117 11.97 -11.07 -5.11
C GLY A 117 11.66 -11.98 -3.92
N LEU A 118 10.42 -12.49 -3.88
CA LEU A 118 9.88 -13.29 -2.77
C LEU A 118 9.30 -14.58 -3.37
N GLN A 119 9.95 -15.70 -3.09
CA GLN A 119 9.46 -17.00 -3.52
C GLN A 119 8.08 -17.25 -2.89
N ASP A 120 7.13 -17.71 -3.71
CA ASP A 120 5.75 -17.97 -3.29
C ASP A 120 5.00 -16.74 -2.73
N GLY A 121 5.50 -15.52 -3.00
CA GLY A 121 4.95 -14.28 -2.48
C GLY A 121 3.49 -14.04 -2.90
N TYR A 122 3.16 -14.37 -4.15
CA TYR A 122 1.80 -14.23 -4.69
C TYR A 122 0.83 -15.13 -3.93
N ASN A 123 1.12 -16.43 -3.84
CA ASN A 123 0.22 -17.40 -3.20
C ASN A 123 0.06 -17.08 -1.71
N ARG A 124 1.13 -16.69 -1.02
CA ARG A 124 1.05 -16.25 0.39
C ARG A 124 0.16 -15.03 0.55
N GLY A 125 0.35 -14.00 -0.27
CA GLY A 125 -0.48 -12.80 -0.25
C GLY A 125 -1.94 -13.11 -0.56
N TYR A 126 -2.20 -13.89 -1.62
CA TYR A 126 -3.54 -14.30 -2.04
C TYR A 126 -4.27 -15.14 -0.99
N MET A 127 -3.59 -16.12 -0.39
CA MET A 127 -4.15 -16.94 0.69
C MET A 127 -4.48 -16.09 1.92
N THR A 128 -3.63 -15.12 2.26
CA THR A 128 -3.95 -14.16 3.33
C THR A 128 -5.20 -13.35 2.98
N LEU A 129 -5.30 -12.78 1.78
CA LEU A 129 -6.48 -12.04 1.34
C LEU A 129 -7.76 -12.88 1.47
N LYS A 130 -7.73 -14.12 0.98
CA LYS A 130 -8.85 -15.05 1.06
C LYS A 130 -9.27 -15.30 2.52
N LYS A 131 -8.30 -15.60 3.40
CA LYS A 131 -8.56 -15.86 4.83
C LYS A 131 -9.15 -14.63 5.54
N LEU A 132 -8.68 -13.43 5.22
CA LEU A 132 -9.24 -12.19 5.78
C LEU A 132 -10.68 -11.94 5.30
N ARG A 133 -11.00 -12.27 4.04
CA ARG A 133 -12.39 -12.21 3.55
C ARG A 133 -13.30 -13.24 4.20
N GLU A 134 -12.84 -14.47 4.36
CA GLU A 134 -13.57 -15.53 5.06
C GLU A 134 -13.86 -15.15 6.52
N MET A 135 -12.96 -14.39 7.16
CA MET A 135 -13.17 -13.79 8.48
C MET A 135 -14.19 -12.64 8.50
N GLY A 136 -14.72 -12.23 7.34
CA GLY A 136 -15.69 -11.14 7.24
C GLY A 136 -15.07 -9.74 7.24
N MET A 137 -13.75 -9.61 7.01
CA MET A 137 -13.13 -8.28 6.94
C MET A 137 -13.65 -7.49 5.73
N LYS A 138 -14.18 -6.30 6.02
CA LYS A 138 -14.77 -5.42 5.00
C LYS A 138 -13.71 -4.61 4.27
N ASP A 139 -12.71 -4.09 4.99
CA ASP A 139 -11.71 -3.17 4.45
C ASP A 139 -10.40 -3.89 4.11
N VAL A 140 -10.44 -4.80 3.14
CA VAL A 140 -9.26 -5.55 2.67
C VAL A 140 -9.13 -5.45 1.16
N GLY A 141 -7.90 -5.49 0.66
CA GLY A 141 -7.70 -5.52 -0.77
C GLY A 141 -6.26 -5.53 -1.24
N PHE A 142 -6.13 -5.46 -2.56
CA PHE A 142 -4.88 -5.53 -3.29
C PHE A 142 -4.26 -4.14 -3.41
N GLY A 143 -2.93 -4.09 -3.46
CA GLY A 143 -2.15 -2.92 -3.86
C GLY A 143 -1.16 -3.30 -4.96
N MET A 144 -1.19 -2.56 -6.08
CA MET A 144 -0.32 -2.78 -7.23
C MET A 144 0.36 -1.48 -7.64
N THR A 145 1.68 -1.53 -7.83
CA THR A 145 2.50 -0.46 -8.39
C THR A 145 2.79 -0.78 -9.85
N VAL A 146 2.07 -0.12 -10.73
CA VAL A 146 2.08 -0.40 -12.16
C VAL A 146 3.36 0.13 -12.80
N GLN A 147 4.04 -0.75 -13.52
CA GLN A 147 5.29 -0.56 -14.25
C GLN A 147 5.28 -1.42 -15.53
N ASP A 148 6.31 -1.26 -16.36
CA ASP A 148 6.44 -1.97 -17.65
C ASP A 148 6.24 -3.48 -17.52
N LYS A 149 6.83 -4.07 -16.48
CA LYS A 149 6.81 -5.52 -16.26
C LYS A 149 5.44 -6.09 -15.91
N ASN A 150 4.54 -5.30 -15.31
CA ASN A 150 3.27 -5.79 -14.78
C ASN A 150 2.03 -5.09 -15.32
N ALA A 151 2.18 -4.06 -16.15
CA ALA A 151 1.03 -3.39 -16.76
C ALA A 151 0.06 -4.36 -17.47
N PRO A 152 0.52 -5.40 -18.20
CA PRO A 152 -0.40 -6.40 -18.78
C PRO A 152 -1.24 -7.17 -17.75
N ASP A 153 -0.75 -7.29 -16.51
CA ASP A 153 -1.44 -8.00 -15.42
C ASP A 153 -2.45 -7.10 -14.69
N LEU A 154 -2.50 -5.79 -14.99
CA LEU A 154 -3.31 -4.82 -14.26
C LEU A 154 -4.81 -5.17 -14.28
N VAL A 155 -5.37 -5.36 -15.47
CA VAL A 155 -6.79 -5.70 -15.65
C VAL A 155 -7.09 -7.13 -15.17
N PRO A 156 -6.28 -8.16 -15.51
CA PRO A 156 -6.45 -9.50 -14.94
C PRO A 156 -6.49 -9.52 -13.41
N LEU A 157 -5.54 -8.85 -12.74
CA LEU A 157 -5.48 -8.82 -11.28
C LEU A 157 -6.64 -8.02 -10.67
N TYR A 158 -7.05 -6.92 -11.31
CA TYR A 158 -8.26 -6.19 -10.91
C TYR A 158 -9.50 -7.09 -10.93
N LYS A 159 -9.67 -7.92 -11.97
CA LYS A 159 -10.83 -8.84 -12.07
C LYS A 159 -10.85 -9.84 -10.92
N ILE A 160 -9.70 -10.41 -10.56
CA ILE A 160 -9.56 -11.28 -9.38
C ILE A 160 -10.00 -10.52 -8.10
N SER A 161 -9.51 -9.30 -7.92
CA SER A 161 -9.91 -8.46 -6.77
C SER A 161 -11.41 -8.16 -6.74
N ASP A 162 -12.00 -7.88 -7.90
CA ASP A 162 -13.42 -7.53 -8.03
C ASP A 162 -14.34 -8.73 -7.78
N GLU A 163 -13.97 -9.91 -8.29
CA GLU A 163 -14.67 -11.18 -8.01
C GLU A 163 -14.69 -11.50 -6.51
N MET A 164 -13.63 -11.16 -5.79
CA MET A 164 -13.56 -11.32 -4.33
C MET A 164 -14.24 -10.18 -3.54
N GLY A 165 -14.75 -9.15 -4.23
CA GLY A 165 -15.38 -7.97 -3.64
C GLY A 165 -14.42 -7.15 -2.78
N MET A 166 -13.15 -7.05 -3.21
CA MET A 166 -12.07 -6.37 -2.48
C MET A 166 -11.68 -5.03 -3.08
N GLU A 167 -11.02 -4.19 -2.28
CA GLU A 167 -10.42 -2.96 -2.79
C GLU A 167 -9.26 -3.26 -3.74
N PHE A 168 -9.10 -2.45 -4.78
CA PHE A 168 -7.96 -2.50 -5.68
C PHE A 168 -7.28 -1.13 -5.72
N ALA A 169 -6.16 -1.00 -5.02
CA ALA A 169 -5.38 0.23 -4.95
C ALA A 169 -4.27 0.21 -6.01
N THR A 170 -4.25 1.24 -6.85
CA THR A 170 -3.28 1.41 -7.92
C THR A 170 -2.36 2.59 -7.64
N ALA A 171 -1.08 2.41 -7.94
CA ALA A 171 -0.09 3.47 -8.04
C ALA A 171 0.70 3.29 -9.34
N SER A 172 1.22 4.37 -9.90
CA SER A 172 2.26 4.29 -10.93
C SER A 172 3.63 4.18 -10.28
N LEU A 173 4.55 3.50 -10.95
CA LEU A 173 5.96 3.45 -10.55
C LEU A 173 6.52 4.87 -10.34
N HIS A 174 7.13 5.09 -9.19
CA HIS A 174 7.71 6.37 -8.81
C HIS A 174 8.92 6.17 -7.88
N ASN A 175 9.68 7.24 -7.69
CA ASN A 175 10.79 7.28 -6.76
C ASN A 175 10.34 7.99 -5.48
N SER A 176 10.73 7.45 -4.33
CA SER A 176 10.49 8.04 -3.01
C SER A 176 11.71 7.77 -2.14
N PHE A 177 11.98 8.67 -1.19
CA PHE A 177 13.02 8.46 -0.18
C PHE A 177 12.86 7.11 0.53
N TYR A 178 11.60 6.67 0.69
CA TYR A 178 11.24 5.42 1.34
C TYR A 178 11.77 4.18 0.61
N PHE A 179 11.86 4.21 -0.72
CA PHE A 179 12.29 3.05 -1.52
C PHE A 179 13.81 2.92 -1.62
N VAL A 180 14.56 3.99 -1.34
CA VAL A 180 16.03 4.05 -1.54
C VAL A 180 16.40 3.62 -2.97
N GLU A 181 15.54 3.99 -3.92
CA GLU A 181 15.69 3.73 -5.35
C GLU A 181 15.33 5.02 -6.09
N SER A 182 16.18 5.39 -7.04
CA SER A 182 16.04 6.59 -7.87
C SER A 182 15.93 6.27 -9.35
N LYS A 183 16.06 4.99 -9.73
CA LYS A 183 16.03 4.50 -11.11
C LYS A 183 14.74 3.78 -11.47
N ASN A 184 13.67 4.01 -10.70
CA ASN A 184 12.34 3.55 -11.09
C ASN A 184 11.83 4.44 -12.23
N ILE A 185 11.88 3.92 -13.46
CA ILE A 185 11.52 4.62 -14.70
C ILE A 185 10.56 3.73 -15.49
N ILE A 186 9.47 4.31 -15.97
CA ILE A 186 8.61 3.68 -16.96
C ILE A 186 9.17 3.96 -18.35
N TYR A 187 9.59 2.91 -19.07
CA TYR A 187 10.23 3.02 -20.37
C TYR A 187 9.19 3.04 -21.50
N ASP A 188 8.27 2.07 -21.50
CA ASP A 188 7.17 1.96 -22.46
C ASP A 188 5.90 2.65 -21.90
N ARG A 189 5.94 3.98 -21.89
CA ARG A 189 4.81 4.80 -21.43
C ARG A 189 3.51 4.52 -22.19
N PRO A 190 3.48 4.38 -23.53
CA PRO A 190 2.26 4.03 -24.26
C PRO A 190 1.64 2.71 -23.82
N MET A 191 2.43 1.66 -23.64
CA MET A 191 1.91 0.35 -23.18
C MET A 191 1.34 0.44 -21.76
N VAL A 192 2.03 1.10 -20.84
CA VAL A 192 1.52 1.26 -19.46
C VAL A 192 0.26 2.11 -19.44
N ALA A 193 0.23 3.23 -20.17
CA ALA A 193 -0.95 4.10 -20.30
C ALA A 193 -2.15 3.34 -20.90
N LYS A 194 -1.91 2.50 -21.91
CA LYS A 194 -2.96 1.68 -22.53
C LYS A 194 -3.60 0.71 -21.53
N ASN A 195 -2.81 0.05 -20.70
CA ASN A 195 -3.35 -0.84 -19.66
C ASN A 195 -4.14 -0.09 -18.58
N PHE A 196 -3.71 1.12 -18.20
CA PHE A 196 -4.53 1.99 -17.34
C PHE A 196 -5.84 2.39 -18.01
N GLU A 197 -5.83 2.73 -19.31
CA GLU A 197 -7.03 3.04 -20.07
C GLU A 197 -8.00 1.84 -20.09
N ASP A 198 -7.48 0.63 -20.28
CA ASP A 198 -8.30 -0.58 -20.27
C ASP A 198 -8.93 -0.83 -18.89
N LEU A 199 -8.19 -0.58 -17.79
CA LEU A 199 -8.74 -0.60 -16.43
C LEU A 199 -9.82 0.48 -16.22
N VAL A 200 -9.59 1.70 -16.71
CA VAL A 200 -10.56 2.81 -16.64
C VAL A 200 -11.85 2.41 -17.35
N ASN A 201 -11.76 1.86 -18.56
CA ASN A 201 -12.92 1.38 -19.32
C ASN A 201 -13.68 0.28 -18.58
N GLU A 202 -12.97 -0.66 -17.98
CA GLU A 202 -13.60 -1.73 -17.19
C GLU A 202 -14.34 -1.19 -15.96
N LEU A 203 -13.75 -0.22 -15.24
CA LEU A 203 -14.38 0.43 -14.10
C LEU A 203 -15.63 1.24 -14.49
N LEU A 204 -15.61 1.92 -15.64
CA LEU A 204 -16.73 2.72 -16.15
C LEU A 204 -17.92 1.88 -16.61
N ARG A 205 -17.70 0.62 -17.02
CA ARG A 205 -18.78 -0.33 -17.36
C ARG A 205 -19.61 -0.76 -16.15
N SER A 206 -19.10 -0.56 -14.93
CA SER A 206 -19.84 -0.90 -13.72
C SER A 206 -20.94 0.12 -13.41
N ASN A 207 -21.93 -0.27 -12.60
CA ASN A 207 -22.96 0.65 -12.08
C ASN A 207 -22.63 1.20 -10.69
N SER A 208 -21.33 1.33 -10.36
CA SER A 208 -20.87 1.75 -9.03
C SER A 208 -20.23 3.13 -9.10
N PRO A 209 -20.83 4.17 -8.47
CA PRO A 209 -20.23 5.50 -8.40
C PRO A 209 -18.81 5.50 -7.82
N LYS A 210 -18.54 4.60 -6.88
CA LYS A 210 -17.20 4.39 -6.32
C LYS A 210 -16.20 3.92 -7.40
N LYS A 211 -16.59 2.98 -8.25
CA LYS A 211 -15.75 2.51 -9.36
C LYS A 211 -15.55 3.60 -10.42
N TRP A 212 -16.55 4.44 -10.69
CA TRP A 212 -16.39 5.59 -11.57
C TRP A 212 -15.37 6.60 -11.02
N PHE A 213 -15.41 6.88 -9.71
CA PHE A 213 -14.39 7.71 -9.08
C PHE A 213 -12.98 7.08 -9.17
N ARG A 214 -12.88 5.76 -9.01
CA ARG A 214 -11.62 5.03 -9.26
C ARG A 214 -11.16 5.14 -10.71
N ALA A 215 -12.08 5.13 -11.67
CA ALA A 215 -11.76 5.34 -13.08
C ALA A 215 -11.17 6.75 -13.31
N TYR A 216 -11.80 7.78 -12.74
CA TYR A 216 -11.26 9.15 -12.77
C TYR A 216 -9.87 9.25 -12.14
N PHE A 217 -9.65 8.63 -10.98
CA PHE A 217 -8.35 8.57 -10.33
C PHE A 217 -7.28 7.91 -11.22
N ASN A 218 -7.59 6.76 -11.82
CA ASN A 218 -6.66 6.02 -12.69
C ASN A 218 -6.38 6.77 -14.00
N HIS A 219 -7.36 7.49 -14.55
CA HIS A 219 -7.12 8.39 -15.68
C HIS A 219 -6.10 9.48 -15.32
N GLY A 220 -6.15 10.01 -14.09
CA GLY A 220 -5.13 10.91 -13.58
C GLY A 220 -3.72 10.31 -13.46
N LEU A 221 -3.58 8.99 -13.33
CA LEU A 221 -2.28 8.30 -13.35
C LEU A 221 -1.69 8.23 -14.77
N ILE A 222 -2.53 8.17 -15.81
CA ILE A 222 -2.09 8.29 -17.21
C ILE A 222 -1.38 9.63 -17.41
N ASN A 223 -1.99 10.73 -16.93
CA ASN A 223 -1.35 12.05 -16.99
C ASN A 223 0.02 12.05 -16.30
N TYR A 224 0.11 11.44 -15.12
CA TYR A 224 1.37 11.35 -14.38
C TYR A 224 2.46 10.60 -15.15
N ILE A 225 2.13 9.49 -15.83
CA ILE A 225 3.06 8.71 -16.66
C ILE A 225 3.66 9.58 -17.78
N TYR A 226 2.88 10.51 -18.33
CA TYR A 226 3.33 11.46 -19.35
C TYR A 226 3.95 12.75 -18.79
N GLY A 227 4.11 12.87 -17.46
CA GLY A 227 4.65 14.07 -16.81
C GLY A 227 3.69 15.26 -16.80
N GLN A 228 2.40 15.02 -17.04
CA GLN A 228 1.35 16.02 -16.98
C GLN A 228 0.75 16.12 -15.57
N LYS A 229 -0.02 17.19 -15.32
CA LYS A 229 -0.70 17.39 -14.04
C LYS A 229 -1.72 16.28 -13.80
N ARG A 230 -1.71 15.71 -12.59
CA ARG A 230 -2.73 14.77 -12.14
C ARG A 230 -4.08 15.48 -12.02
N LEU A 231 -5.15 14.75 -12.31
CA LEU A 231 -6.52 15.22 -12.11
C LEU A 231 -6.88 15.42 -10.64
N LEU A 232 -6.32 14.59 -9.78
CA LEU A 232 -6.35 14.75 -8.33
C LEU A 232 -4.93 15.13 -7.89
N PRO A 233 -4.73 16.38 -7.41
CA PRO A 233 -3.42 16.82 -6.97
C PRO A 233 -2.95 15.99 -5.76
N CYS A 234 -1.63 15.94 -5.61
CA CYS A 234 -0.99 15.30 -4.49
C CYS A 234 -0.82 16.34 -3.38
N ASP A 235 -1.61 16.24 -2.32
CA ASP A 235 -1.56 17.15 -1.17
C ASP A 235 -0.57 16.71 -0.07
N MET A 236 0.27 15.70 -0.39
CA MET A 236 1.47 15.38 0.40
C MET A 236 2.27 16.66 0.68
N SER A 237 2.87 16.77 1.86
CA SER A 237 3.45 17.99 2.46
C SER A 237 2.47 19.04 3.01
N PHE A 238 1.17 18.99 2.69
CA PHE A 238 0.17 19.94 3.21
C PHE A 238 -0.72 19.35 4.28
N ASP A 239 -1.21 18.12 4.05
CA ASP A 239 -2.16 17.43 4.93
C ASP A 239 -1.69 16.05 5.37
N THR A 240 -0.49 15.64 4.94
CA THR A 240 0.06 14.30 5.19
C THR A 240 1.52 14.40 5.58
N PHE A 241 1.93 13.58 6.56
CA PHE A 241 3.34 13.43 6.95
C PHE A 241 3.75 11.95 6.96
N PHE A 242 5.05 11.70 6.79
CA PHE A 242 5.70 10.44 7.12
C PHE A 242 6.40 10.56 8.46
N ILE A 243 6.34 9.50 9.26
CA ILE A 243 7.29 9.29 10.34
C ILE A 243 8.01 7.98 10.09
N ASP A 244 9.33 8.08 10.12
CA ASP A 244 10.22 6.99 9.81
C ASP A 244 10.55 6.15 11.08
N PRO A 245 11.18 4.96 10.95
CA PRO A 245 11.49 4.12 12.10
C PRO A 245 12.42 4.79 13.11
N TYR A 246 13.25 5.75 12.72
CA TYR A 246 14.12 6.50 13.64
C TYR A 246 13.39 7.65 14.34
N GLY A 247 12.13 7.90 13.96
CA GLY A 247 11.30 8.98 14.48
C GLY A 247 11.44 10.28 13.69
N ASP A 248 12.13 10.27 12.55
CA ASP A 248 12.26 11.43 11.69
C ASP A 248 10.94 11.70 10.96
N VAL A 249 10.48 12.95 11.03
CA VAL A 249 9.24 13.39 10.39
C VAL A 249 9.56 14.07 9.07
N MET A 250 8.92 13.61 8.00
CA MET A 250 9.08 14.13 6.65
C MET A 250 7.72 14.53 6.04
N PRO A 251 7.69 15.54 5.16
CA PRO A 251 6.50 15.93 4.41
C PRO A 251 6.03 14.89 3.39
#